data_AF-A0A2X3ILD9-F1
#
_entry.id   AF-A0A2X3ILD9-F1
#
_cell.length_a   1.000
_cell.length_b   1.000
_cell.length_c   1.000
_cell.angle_alpha   90.00
_cell.angle_beta   90.00
_cell.angle_gamma   90.00
#
_symmetry.space_group_name_H-M   'P 1'
#
loop_
_entity.id
_entity.type
_entity.pdbx_description
1 polymer ?
#
loop_
_entity_poly.entity_id
_entity_poly.type
_entity_poly.pdbx_seq_one_letter_code
_entity_poly.pdbx_strand_id
1 'polypeptide(L)'
;MKIVIAPDSWKESLSALEVASAIEQGFREIYPDAEYVKLPVADGGEGTVEAMVAATGGLLVPLTVTGPLGEPVEAFYGLSGDRQCAFIEMAAASGLESVPPAQRNPLLTTSWGTGELIRHALDAGVRQIIIGIGGSATNDGGAGMAQALGRNC
;
A
#
# COMPACT_ATOMS: atom_id res chain seq x y z
N MET A 1 -20.70 -10.63 23.51
CA MET A 1 -20.45 -9.25 23.05
C MET A 1 -19.54 -9.34 21.84
N LYS A 2 -19.78 -8.54 20.79
CA LYS A 2 -18.94 -8.52 19.58
C LYS A 2 -18.24 -7.17 19.50
N ILE A 3 -16.91 -7.19 19.40
CA ILE A 3 -16.06 -6.00 19.39
C ILE A 3 -15.31 -5.97 18.06
N VAL A 4 -15.59 -4.94 17.25
CA VAL A 4 -14.86 -4.68 16.01
C VAL A 4 -13.73 -3.70 16.33
N ILE A 5 -12.50 -4.09 16.01
CA ILE A 5 -11.30 -3.29 16.22
C ILE A 5 -10.80 -2.89 14.83
N ALA A 6 -11.07 -1.63 14.47
CA ALA A 6 -10.75 -1.08 13.15
C ALA A 6 -9.86 0.18 13.23
N PRO A 7 -8.59 0.05 13.65
CA PRO A 7 -7.65 1.16 13.71
C PRO A 7 -6.93 1.38 12.38
N ASP A 8 -6.34 2.56 12.24
CA ASP A 8 -5.33 2.90 11.25
C ASP A 8 -3.92 2.69 11.81
N SER A 9 -2.89 2.74 10.96
CA SER A 9 -1.50 2.63 11.37
C SER A 9 -1.02 3.85 12.17
N TRP A 10 0.00 3.63 13.00
CA TRP A 10 0.78 4.72 13.61
C TRP A 10 2.00 4.94 12.73
N LYS A 11 1.97 5.99 11.92
CA LYS A 11 3.03 6.30 10.92
C LYS A 11 4.43 6.24 11.52
N GLU A 12 5.34 5.57 10.81
CA GLU A 12 6.72 5.31 11.23
C GLU A 12 6.83 4.57 12.59
N SER A 13 5.79 3.85 13.02
CA SER A 13 5.74 3.12 14.29
C SER A 13 5.10 1.73 14.19
N LEU A 14 3.77 1.61 14.19
CA LEU A 14 3.05 0.34 14.20
C LEU A 14 2.11 0.25 13.01
N SER A 15 2.06 -0.91 12.35
CA SER A 15 1.05 -1.22 11.34
C SER A 15 -0.36 -1.23 11.96
N ALA A 16 -1.39 -1.03 11.14
CA ALA A 16 -2.78 -1.08 11.60
C ALA A 16 -3.13 -2.43 12.27
N LEU A 17 -2.54 -3.54 11.82
CA LEU A 17 -2.75 -4.87 12.41
C LEU A 17 -2.06 -5.01 13.77
N GLU A 18 -0.87 -4.44 13.95
CA GLU A 18 -0.18 -4.41 15.25
C GLU A 18 -0.95 -3.58 16.26
N VAL A 19 -1.44 -2.40 15.86
CA VAL A 19 -2.32 -1.57 16.69
C VAL A 19 -3.58 -2.36 17.08
N ALA A 20 -4.24 -3.02 16.10
CA ALA A 20 -5.43 -3.82 16.36
C ALA A 20 -5.17 -4.98 17.33
N SER A 21 -3.99 -5.61 17.22
CA SER A 21 -3.60 -6.73 18.08
C SER A 21 -3.26 -6.29 19.50
N ALA A 22 -2.62 -5.13 19.66
CA ALA A 22 -2.37 -4.53 20.98
C ALA A 22 -3.68 -4.13 21.69
N ILE A 23 -4.63 -3.55 20.96
CA ILE A 23 -5.97 -3.21 21.49
C ILE A 23 -6.71 -4.48 21.91
N GLU A 24 -6.72 -5.52 21.07
CA GLU A 24 -7.35 -6.81 21.39
C GLU A 24 -6.73 -7.41 22.67
N GLN A 25 -5.41 -7.38 22.80
CA GLN A 25 -4.70 -7.90 23.96
C GLN A 25 -5.17 -7.21 25.26
N GLY A 26 -5.23 -5.88 25.28
CA GLY A 26 -5.73 -5.13 26.43
C GLY A 26 -7.21 -5.39 26.74
N PHE A 27 -8.05 -5.52 25.72
CA PHE A 27 -9.47 -5.83 25.92
C PHE A 27 -9.68 -7.25 26.48
N ARG A 28 -8.86 -8.23 26.06
CA ARG A 28 -8.95 -9.61 26.56
C ARG A 28 -8.63 -9.76 28.04
N GLU A 29 -7.90 -8.81 28.64
CA GLU A 29 -7.66 -8.79 30.09
C GLU A 29 -8.95 -8.59 30.90
N ILE A 30 -9.94 -7.89 30.33
CA ILE A 30 -11.22 -7.59 30.99
C ILE A 30 -12.38 -8.42 30.41
N TYR A 31 -12.37 -8.66 29.10
CA TYR A 31 -13.44 -9.35 28.37
C TYR A 31 -12.89 -10.56 27.58
N PRO A 32 -12.46 -11.64 28.24
CA PRO A 32 -11.81 -12.78 27.57
C PRO A 32 -12.72 -13.52 26.57
N ASP A 33 -14.03 -13.57 26.85
CA ASP A 33 -15.02 -14.34 26.08
C ASP A 33 -15.74 -13.52 25.00
N ALA A 34 -15.35 -12.27 24.76
CA ALA A 34 -15.91 -11.48 23.67
C ALA A 34 -15.45 -12.02 22.30
N GLU A 35 -16.29 -11.85 21.28
CA GLU A 35 -15.91 -12.11 19.90
C GLU A 35 -15.18 -10.88 19.35
N TYR A 36 -13.94 -11.05 18.92
CA TYR A 36 -13.11 -9.98 18.36
C TYR A 36 -13.01 -10.10 16.85
N VAL A 37 -13.29 -9.00 16.16
CA VAL A 37 -13.08 -8.89 14.72
C VAL A 37 -12.10 -7.76 14.48
N LYS A 38 -10.86 -8.10 14.11
CA LYS A 38 -9.86 -7.13 13.68
C LYS A 38 -10.07 -6.82 12.22
N LEU A 39 -10.29 -5.54 11.92
CA LEU A 39 -10.49 -5.04 10.58
C LEU A 39 -9.56 -3.83 10.42
N PRO A 40 -8.23 -4.04 10.26
CA PRO A 40 -7.32 -2.95 10.03
C PRO A 40 -7.81 -2.14 8.82
N VAL A 41 -7.98 -0.84 9.03
CA VAL A 41 -8.41 0.09 7.99
C VAL A 41 -7.21 0.89 7.55
N ALA A 42 -7.26 1.32 6.31
CA ALA A 42 -6.30 2.24 5.74
C ALA A 42 -7.06 3.29 4.95
N ASP A 43 -6.55 4.52 4.93
CA ASP A 43 -7.09 5.65 4.18
C ASP A 43 -6.64 5.66 2.71
N GLY A 44 -6.17 4.51 2.20
CA GLY A 44 -5.36 4.41 0.98
C GLY A 44 -3.85 4.51 1.26
N GLY A 45 -3.44 4.48 2.53
CA GLY A 45 -2.06 4.26 2.96
C GLY A 45 -1.70 2.77 3.12
N GLU A 46 -0.68 2.53 3.94
CA GLU A 46 -0.09 1.22 4.22
C GLU A 46 -1.13 0.18 4.68
N GLY A 47 -1.14 -1.00 4.05
CA GLY A 47 -1.99 -2.14 4.45
C GLY A 47 -3.36 -2.19 3.78
N THR A 48 -3.68 -1.24 2.89
CA THR A 48 -4.88 -1.25 2.05
C THR A 48 -4.88 -2.46 1.12
N VAL A 49 -3.75 -2.76 0.49
CA VAL A 49 -3.61 -3.82 -0.51
C VAL A 49 -3.88 -5.18 0.12
N GLU A 50 -3.27 -5.48 1.25
CA GLU A 50 -3.44 -6.73 1.99
C GLU A 50 -4.88 -6.91 2.45
N ALA A 51 -5.51 -5.86 2.98
CA ALA A 51 -6.91 -5.89 3.40
C ALA A 51 -7.84 -6.21 2.22
N MET A 52 -7.63 -5.57 1.07
CA MET A 52 -8.44 -5.79 -0.13
C MET A 52 -8.20 -7.17 -0.75
N VAL A 53 -6.96 -7.65 -0.76
CA VAL A 53 -6.61 -9.01 -1.20
C VAL A 53 -7.31 -10.05 -0.31
N ALA A 54 -7.22 -9.90 1.01
CA ALA A 54 -7.88 -10.80 1.95
C ALA A 54 -9.41 -10.78 1.79
N ALA A 55 -10.01 -9.60 1.65
CA ALA A 55 -11.45 -9.44 1.50
C ALA A 55 -12.00 -10.02 0.18
N THR A 56 -11.19 -10.05 -0.87
CA THR A 56 -11.59 -10.52 -2.21
C THR A 56 -11.11 -11.93 -2.55
N GLY A 57 -10.43 -12.62 -1.63
CA GLY A 57 -9.81 -13.93 -1.91
C GLY A 57 -8.75 -13.86 -3.01
N GLY A 58 -8.05 -12.72 -3.06
CA GLY A 58 -7.08 -12.36 -4.08
C GLY A 58 -5.67 -12.90 -3.83
N LEU A 59 -4.69 -12.27 -4.48
CA LEU A 59 -3.28 -12.55 -4.27
C LEU A 59 -2.40 -11.30 -4.36
N LEU A 60 -1.28 -11.30 -3.66
CA LEU A 60 -0.22 -10.31 -3.80
C LEU A 60 0.71 -10.70 -4.95
N VAL A 61 1.08 -9.71 -5.76
CA VAL A 61 2.01 -9.84 -6.88
C VAL A 61 3.26 -9.04 -6.56
N PRO A 62 4.39 -9.68 -6.23
CA PRO A 62 5.66 -8.98 -6.05
C PRO A 62 6.23 -8.53 -7.40
N LEU A 63 6.86 -7.36 -7.42
CA LEU A 63 7.49 -6.79 -8.61
C LEU A 63 8.67 -5.90 -8.23
N THR A 64 9.82 -6.09 -8.87
CA THR A 64 10.92 -5.13 -8.79
C THR A 64 10.62 -3.94 -9.70
N VAL A 65 10.59 -2.72 -9.14
CA VAL A 65 10.27 -1.47 -9.84
C VAL A 65 11.29 -0.38 -9.51
N THR A 66 11.23 0.73 -10.22
CA THR A 66 12.08 1.90 -9.98
C THR A 66 11.63 2.63 -8.73
N GLY A 67 12.48 2.66 -7.70
CA GLY A 67 12.25 3.36 -6.45
C GLY A 67 12.29 4.89 -6.59
N PRO A 68 11.99 5.64 -5.52
CA PRO A 68 11.93 7.10 -5.58
C PRO A 68 13.26 7.74 -5.98
N LEU A 69 14.40 7.13 -5.65
CA LEU A 69 15.73 7.65 -5.99
C LEU A 69 16.28 7.12 -7.33
N GLY A 70 15.46 6.41 -8.12
CA GLY A 70 15.85 5.82 -9.40
C GLY A 70 16.47 4.43 -9.31
N GLU A 71 16.79 3.95 -8.11
CA GLU A 71 17.32 2.61 -7.87
C GLU A 71 16.19 1.56 -7.81
N PRO A 72 16.41 0.30 -8.23
CA PRO A 72 15.41 -0.75 -8.11
C PRO A 72 15.01 -1.05 -6.65
N VAL A 73 13.72 -1.23 -6.41
CA VAL A 73 13.13 -1.62 -5.12
C VAL A 73 12.14 -2.77 -5.32
N GLU A 74 12.04 -3.63 -4.31
CA GLU A 74 10.99 -4.65 -4.24
C GLU A 74 9.68 -3.97 -3.83
N ALA A 75 8.69 -4.03 -4.72
CA ALA A 75 7.35 -3.53 -4.49
C ALA A 75 6.33 -4.65 -4.70
N PHE A 76 5.06 -4.34 -4.51
CA PHE A 76 3.98 -5.27 -4.77
C PHE A 76 2.67 -4.52 -5.09
N TYR A 77 1.72 -5.26 -5.66
CA TYR A 77 0.33 -4.85 -5.74
C TYR A 77 -0.59 -6.07 -5.51
N GLY A 78 -1.87 -5.83 -5.25
CA GLY A 78 -2.87 -6.87 -5.05
C GLY A 78 -3.74 -7.08 -6.28
N LEU A 79 -4.16 -8.31 -6.52
CA LEU A 79 -5.23 -8.65 -7.47
C LEU A 79 -6.41 -9.24 -6.72
N SER A 80 -7.63 -8.86 -7.12
CA SER A 80 -8.85 -9.49 -6.62
C SER A 80 -8.94 -10.96 -7.03
N GLY A 81 -9.72 -11.77 -6.30
CA GLY A 81 -9.87 -13.21 -6.60
C GLY A 81 -10.43 -13.50 -7.99
N ASP A 82 -11.28 -12.62 -8.53
CA ASP A 82 -11.81 -12.66 -9.90
C ASP A 82 -10.87 -12.03 -10.95
N ARG A 83 -9.74 -11.49 -10.52
CA ARG A 83 -8.72 -10.80 -11.32
C ARG A 83 -9.25 -9.61 -12.12
N GLN A 84 -10.37 -9.03 -11.72
CA GLN A 84 -10.94 -7.84 -12.39
C GLN A 84 -10.45 -6.52 -11.78
N CYS A 85 -9.97 -6.53 -10.55
CA CYS A 85 -9.51 -5.35 -9.82
C CYS A 85 -8.05 -5.51 -9.37
N ALA A 86 -7.25 -4.46 -9.56
CA ALA A 86 -5.95 -4.32 -8.90
C ALA A 86 -6.03 -3.32 -7.74
N PHE A 87 -5.28 -3.59 -6.68
CA PHE A 87 -5.09 -2.72 -5.53
C PHE A 87 -3.62 -2.31 -5.51
N ILE A 88 -3.33 -1.03 -5.62
CA ILE A 88 -1.96 -0.51 -5.66
C ILE A 88 -1.78 0.48 -4.52
N GLU A 89 -0.70 0.35 -3.77
CA GLU A 89 -0.20 1.39 -2.89
C GLU A 89 1.02 2.03 -3.54
N MET A 90 0.96 3.33 -3.81
CA MET A 90 2.09 4.03 -4.44
C MET A 90 3.32 3.99 -3.54
N ALA A 91 3.13 3.92 -2.21
CA ALA A 91 4.22 3.86 -1.24
C ALA A 91 5.12 2.64 -1.41
N ALA A 92 4.59 1.51 -1.91
CA ALA A 92 5.39 0.32 -2.18
C ALA A 92 6.49 0.56 -3.23
N ALA A 93 6.25 1.46 -4.19
CA ALA A 93 7.23 1.82 -5.22
C ALA A 93 7.88 3.18 -5.02
N SER A 94 7.16 4.13 -4.41
CA SER A 94 7.47 5.56 -4.42
C SER A 94 7.28 6.19 -3.03
N GLY A 95 7.34 5.40 -1.96
CA GLY A 95 7.04 5.79 -0.59
C GLY A 95 8.20 6.42 0.19
N LEU A 96 7.87 7.24 1.17
CA LEU A 96 8.81 7.97 2.03
C LEU A 96 9.68 7.05 2.89
N GLU A 97 9.15 5.88 3.26
CA GLU A 97 9.87 4.86 4.04
C GLU A 97 11.02 4.22 3.25
N SER A 98 10.91 4.17 1.92
CA SER A 98 11.97 3.67 1.03
C SER A 98 13.13 4.66 0.85
N VAL A 99 13.01 5.89 1.38
CA VAL A 99 14.04 6.93 1.29
C VAL A 99 14.64 7.22 2.67
N PRO A 100 15.92 6.87 2.90
CA PRO A 100 16.61 7.19 4.14
C PRO A 100 16.53 8.69 4.46
N PRO A 101 16.36 9.11 5.73
CA PRO A 101 16.18 10.52 6.09
C PRO A 101 17.22 11.48 5.50
N ALA A 102 18.49 11.04 5.43
CA ALA A 102 19.59 11.83 4.88
C ALA A 102 19.53 12.03 3.34
N GLN A 103 18.70 11.26 2.64
CA GLN A 103 18.56 11.28 1.18
C GLN A 103 17.21 11.85 0.72
N ARG A 104 16.36 12.29 1.65
CA ARG A 104 15.04 12.86 1.34
C ARG A 104 15.20 14.22 0.65
N ASN A 105 15.11 14.23 -0.69
CA ASN A 105 15.11 15.42 -1.51
C ASN A 105 13.99 15.38 -2.57
N PRO A 106 12.90 16.15 -2.41
CA PRO A 106 11.74 16.10 -3.29
C PRO A 106 12.01 16.60 -4.72
N LEU A 107 13.16 17.25 -4.98
CA LEU A 107 13.57 17.67 -6.32
C LEU A 107 14.13 16.53 -7.16
N LEU A 108 14.53 15.43 -6.52
CA LEU A 108 15.16 14.27 -7.17
C LEU A 108 14.25 13.05 -7.21
N THR A 109 13.22 13.00 -6.35
CA THR A 109 12.39 11.81 -6.22
C THR A 109 11.40 11.64 -7.37
N THR A 110 11.27 10.42 -7.88
CA THR A 110 10.40 10.08 -9.01
C THR A 110 9.27 9.12 -8.65
N SER A 111 8.11 9.30 -9.29
CA SER A 111 6.95 8.40 -9.19
C SER A 111 6.97 7.25 -10.23
N TRP A 112 8.10 7.04 -10.93
CA TRP A 112 8.21 6.09 -12.05
C TRP A 112 7.74 4.69 -11.70
N GLY A 113 8.20 4.10 -10.58
CA GLY A 113 7.81 2.76 -10.17
C GLY A 113 6.31 2.59 -9.92
N THR A 114 5.61 3.65 -9.51
CA THR A 114 4.14 3.62 -9.40
C THR A 114 3.51 3.37 -10.78
N GLY A 115 4.05 3.99 -11.84
CA GLY A 115 3.61 3.75 -13.20
C GLY A 115 3.92 2.33 -13.69
N GLU A 116 5.01 1.72 -13.21
CA GLU A 116 5.36 0.32 -13.50
C GLU A 116 4.38 -0.66 -12.85
N LEU A 117 3.96 -0.41 -11.60
CA LEU A 117 2.91 -1.19 -10.95
C LEU A 117 1.59 -1.09 -11.73
N ILE A 118 1.19 0.12 -12.14
CA ILE A 118 -0.02 0.34 -12.95
C ILE A 118 0.08 -0.40 -14.28
N ARG A 119 1.21 -0.29 -14.97
CA ARG A 119 1.45 -0.99 -16.25
C ARG A 119 1.31 -2.50 -16.07
N HIS A 120 1.95 -3.07 -15.06
CA HIS A 120 1.86 -4.50 -14.79
C HIS A 120 0.42 -4.94 -14.43
N ALA A 121 -0.32 -4.12 -13.68
CA ALA A 121 -1.73 -4.39 -13.41
C ALA A 121 -2.59 -4.38 -14.68
N LEU A 122 -2.35 -3.41 -15.59
CA LEU A 122 -3.02 -3.33 -16.89
C LEU A 122 -2.68 -4.53 -17.78
N ASP A 123 -1.41 -4.98 -17.78
CA ASP A 123 -0.97 -6.17 -18.50
C ASP A 123 -1.65 -7.45 -17.99
N ALA A 124 -2.04 -7.48 -16.71
CA ALA A 124 -2.85 -8.55 -16.13
C ALA A 124 -4.34 -8.52 -16.58
N GLY A 125 -4.75 -7.51 -17.35
CA GLY A 125 -6.09 -7.40 -17.95
C GLY A 125 -7.18 -6.88 -17.00
N VAL A 126 -6.79 -6.28 -15.87
CA VAL A 126 -7.76 -5.74 -14.90
C VAL A 126 -8.61 -4.62 -15.52
N ARG A 127 -9.85 -4.50 -15.04
CA ARG A 127 -10.82 -3.49 -15.46
C ARG A 127 -10.95 -2.34 -14.49
N GLN A 128 -10.55 -2.57 -13.23
CA GLN A 128 -10.58 -1.59 -12.16
C GLN A 128 -9.21 -1.55 -11.48
N ILE A 129 -8.78 -0.35 -11.13
CA ILE A 129 -7.57 -0.14 -10.32
C ILE A 129 -7.96 0.81 -9.18
N ILE A 130 -7.70 0.38 -7.96
CA ILE A 130 -7.80 1.22 -6.75
C ILE A 130 -6.37 1.56 -6.35
N ILE A 131 -6.06 2.86 -6.30
CA ILE A 131 -4.71 3.34 -6.00
C ILE A 131 -4.76 4.16 -4.71
N GLY A 132 -4.08 3.66 -3.69
CA GLY A 132 -3.71 4.39 -2.50
C GLY A 132 -2.49 5.27 -2.76
N ILE A 133 -2.61 6.59 -2.52
CA ILE A 133 -1.55 7.57 -2.80
C ILE A 133 -0.91 8.16 -1.54
N GLY A 134 -1.21 7.60 -0.38
CA GLY A 134 -0.60 8.01 0.89
C GLY A 134 0.88 7.67 0.98
N GLY A 135 1.62 8.38 1.84
CA GLY A 135 2.99 8.03 2.19
C GLY A 135 4.05 8.30 1.11
N SER A 136 3.80 9.16 0.13
CA SER A 136 4.72 9.43 -0.98
C SER A 136 6.04 10.10 -0.57
N ALA A 137 7.15 9.71 -1.21
CA ALA A 137 8.44 10.42 -1.18
C ALA A 137 8.54 11.53 -2.25
N THR A 138 7.57 11.60 -3.17
CA THR A 138 7.69 12.32 -4.44
C THR A 138 6.96 13.66 -4.42
N ASN A 139 7.51 14.63 -5.15
CA ASN A 139 6.85 15.90 -5.47
C ASN A 139 6.96 16.23 -6.98
N ASP A 140 7.04 15.20 -7.82
CA ASP A 140 7.20 15.30 -9.28
C ASP A 140 5.86 15.51 -10.02
N GLY A 141 4.77 15.71 -9.29
CA GLY A 141 3.42 15.87 -9.86
C GLY A 141 2.92 14.64 -10.63
N GLY A 142 3.48 13.45 -10.40
CA GLY A 142 3.15 12.25 -11.16
C GLY A 142 3.78 12.20 -12.56
N ALA A 143 4.78 13.05 -12.84
CA ALA A 143 5.46 13.07 -14.12
C ALA A 143 6.15 11.73 -14.43
N GLY A 144 6.90 11.17 -13.47
CA GLY A 144 7.57 9.88 -13.65
C GLY A 144 6.59 8.74 -13.91
N MET A 145 5.51 8.67 -13.13
CA MET A 145 4.42 7.71 -13.32
C MET A 145 3.83 7.79 -14.73
N ALA A 146 3.54 8.99 -15.23
CA ALA A 146 2.98 9.17 -16.57
C ALA A 146 3.97 8.75 -17.68
N GLN A 147 5.26 9.05 -17.50
CA GLN A 147 6.32 8.65 -18.43
C GLN A 147 6.48 7.12 -18.48
N ALA A 148 6.46 6.43 -17.33
CA ALA A 148 6.50 4.98 -17.26
C ALA A 148 5.31 4.30 -17.99
N LEU A 149 4.18 5.01 -18.09
CA LEU A 149 2.97 4.61 -18.82
C LEU A 149 2.97 5.05 -20.31
N GLY A 150 4.07 5.59 -20.81
CA GLY A 150 4.25 5.91 -22.24
C GLY A 150 3.96 7.37 -22.62
N ARG A 151 3.77 8.28 -21.66
CA ARG A 151 3.74 9.72 -21.96
C ARG A 151 5.14 10.21 -22.33
N ASN A 152 5.29 10.70 -23.55
CA ASN A 152 6.49 11.46 -23.92
C ASN A 152 6.34 12.90 -23.42
N CYS A 153 7.37 13.40 -22.74
CA CYS A 153 7.51 14.80 -22.34
C CYS A 153 8.52 15.50 -23.25
#